data_AF-X1DPC6-F1
#
_entry.id   AF-X1DPC6-F1
#
_cell.length_a   1.000
_cell.length_b   1.000
_cell.length_c   1.000
_cell.angle_alpha   90.00
_cell.angle_beta   90.00
_cell.angle_gamma   90.00
#
_symmetry.space_group_name_H-M   'P 1'
#
loop_
_entity.id
_entity.type
_entity.pdbx_description
1 polymer ?
#
loop_
_entity_poly.entity_id
_entity_poly.type
_entity_poly.pdbx_seq_one_letter_code
_entity_poly.pdbx_strand_id
1 'polypeptide(L)' 'MTNEEEKIIKGVVQKQLDVIGAEHIQVRISEDGKTLWVNNEFVCLLRVCRIKNLHLQDDRRIRG' A
#
# COMPACT_ATOMS: atom_id res chain seq x y z
N MET A 1 14.64 -2.63 20.79
CA MET A 1 14.51 -1.56 19.78
C MET A 1 15.38 -0.41 20.21
N THR A 2 16.26 0.07 19.34
CA THR A 2 17.16 1.18 19.65
C THR A 2 16.46 2.53 19.45
N ASN A 3 16.95 3.58 20.10
CA ASN A 3 16.42 4.94 19.97
C ASN A 3 16.46 5.48 18.52
N GLU A 4 17.25 4.87 17.63
CA GLU A 4 17.30 5.21 16.20
C GLU A 4 16.13 4.63 15.41
N GLU A 5 15.70 3.41 15.72
CA GLU A 5 14.54 2.77 15.09
C GLU A 5 13.24 3.54 15.40
N GLU A 6 13.07 4.02 16.63
CA GLU A 6 11.94 4.88 17.00
C GLU A 6 11.92 6.22 16.26
N LYS A 7 13.10 6.80 15.98
CA LYS A 7 13.21 8.11 15.34
C LYS A 7 12.88 8.04 13.85
N ILE A 8 13.22 6.93 13.20
CA ILE A 8 12.81 6.62 11.82
C ILE A 8 11.29 6.48 11.76
N ILE A 9 10.67 5.74 12.69
CA ILE A 9 9.22 5.56 12.73
C ILE A 9 8.49 6.89 13.01
N LYS A 10 8.99 7.71 13.95
CA LYS A 10 8.40 9.02 14.30
C LYS A 10 8.63 10.09 13.23
N GLY A 11 9.70 10.01 12.43
CA GLY A 11 9.97 10.90 11.30
C GLY A 11 9.15 10.56 10.04
N VAL A 12 8.63 9.33 9.96
CA VAL A 12 7.73 8.86 8.89
C VAL A 12 6.26 8.96 9.33
N VAL A 13 5.92 9.95 10.16
CA VAL A 13 4.58 10.57 10.05
C VAL A 13 4.59 11.47 8.81
N GLN A 14 4.89 10.86 7.66
CA GLN A 14 4.74 11.42 6.33
C GLN A 14 3.24 11.53 6.08
N LYS A 15 2.79 12.70 5.62
CA LYS A 15 1.39 12.97 5.24
C LYS A 15 0.76 11.73 4.60
N GLN A 16 -0.21 11.14 5.31
CA GLN A 16 -1.02 10.07 4.78
C GLN A 16 -1.77 10.63 3.55
N LEU A 17 -1.60 9.97 2.40
CA LEU A 17 -2.32 10.30 1.18
C LEU A 17 -3.54 9.39 1.12
N ASP A 18 -4.69 9.94 1.44
CA ASP A 18 -5.96 9.23 1.32
C ASP A 18 -6.51 9.36 -0.11
N VAL A 19 -6.97 8.24 -0.65
CA VAL A 19 -7.69 8.20 -1.94
C VAL A 19 -9.17 8.12 -1.62
N ILE A 20 -9.89 9.21 -1.79
CA ILE A 20 -11.30 9.35 -1.40
C ILE A 20 -12.15 9.50 -2.67
N GLY A 21 -13.31 8.83 -2.70
CA GLY A 21 -14.28 8.97 -3.80
C GLY A 21 -13.88 8.28 -5.10
N ALA A 22 -12.90 7.37 -5.07
CA ALA A 22 -12.59 6.53 -6.22
C ALA A 22 -13.72 5.52 -6.46
N GLU A 23 -14.24 5.46 -7.68
CA GLU A 23 -15.27 4.49 -8.07
C GLU A 23 -14.65 3.10 -8.32
N HIS A 24 -13.47 3.07 -8.94
CA HIS A 24 -12.74 1.83 -9.19
C HIS A 24 -11.26 1.93 -8.82
N ILE A 25 -10.84 1.09 -7.87
CA ILE A 25 -9.44 0.87 -7.49
C ILE A 25 -8.99 -0.50 -7.95
N GLN A 26 -7.87 -0.54 -8.66
CA GLN A 26 -7.18 -1.77 -9.01
C GLN A 26 -5.91 -1.91 -8.19
N VAL A 27 -5.80 -3.00 -7.43
CA VAL A 27 -4.54 -3.44 -6.83
C VAL A 27 -3.98 -4.57 -7.70
N ARG A 28 -2.80 -4.38 -8.27
CA ARG A 28 -2.11 -5.39 -9.07
C ARG A 28 -0.80 -5.76 -8.40
N ILE A 29 -0.53 -7.05 -8.33
CA ILE A 29 0.75 -7.59 -7.87
C ILE A 29 1.37 -8.35 -9.05
N SER A 30 2.67 -8.17 -9.26
CA SER A 30 3.40 -8.92 -10.30
C SER A 30 3.43 -10.41 -9.97
N GLU A 31 3.59 -11.23 -11.00
CA GLU A 31 3.62 -12.69 -10.87
C GLU A 31 4.71 -13.17 -9.90
N ASP A 32 5.85 -12.48 -9.84
CA ASP A 32 6.94 -12.77 -8.91
C ASP A 32 6.72 -12.23 -7.49
N GLY A 33 5.61 -11.52 -7.25
CA GLY A 33 5.27 -10.89 -5.97
C GLY A 33 6.17 -9.71 -5.57
N LYS A 34 7.11 -9.28 -6.42
CA LYS A 34 8.10 -8.25 -6.07
C LYS A 34 7.66 -6.83 -6.41
N THR A 35 6.57 -6.67 -7.14
CA THR A 35 6.05 -5.37 -7.55
C THR A 35 4.54 -5.27 -7.28
N LEU A 36 4.12 -4.14 -6.73
CA LEU A 36 2.70 -3.82 -6.49
C LEU A 36 2.38 -2.46 -7.09
N TRP A 37 1.19 -2.36 -7.69
CA TRP A 37 0.59 -1.12 -8.17
C TRP A 37 -0.78 -0.91 -7.54
N VAL A 38 -1.07 0.34 -7.17
CA VAL A 38 -2.42 0.81 -6.85
C VAL A 38 -2.81 1.84 -7.89
N ASN A 39 -3.83 1.52 -8.67
CA ASN A 39 -4.32 2.35 -9.77
C ASN A 39 -5.74 2.87 -9.46
N ASN A 40 -6.02 4.11 -9.84
CA ASN A 40 -7.34 4.73 -9.84
C ASN A 40 -7.66 5.24 -11.24
N GLU A 41 -8.72 4.74 -11.87
CA GLU A 41 -9.17 5.17 -13.21
C GLU A 41 -8.00 5.44 -14.18
N PHE A 42 -7.11 4.46 -14.36
CA PHE A 42 -5.91 4.52 -15.23
C PHE A 42 -4.68 5.28 -14.73
N VAL A 43 -4.74 5.94 -13.56
CA VAL A 43 -3.58 6.63 -12.95
C VAL A 43 -2.95 5.74 -11.87
N CYS A 44 -1.63 5.52 -11.97
CA CYS A 44 -0.86 4.82 -10.94
C CYS A 44 -0.58 5.75 -9.76
N LEU A 45 -1.26 5.54 -8.63
CA LEU A 45 -1.11 6.34 -7.41
C LEU A 45 0.07 5.88 -6.56
N LEU A 46 0.30 4.57 -6.50
CA LEU A 46 1.38 3.96 -5.76
C LEU A 46 2.01 2.83 -6.57
N ARG A 47 3.34 2.81 -6.62
CA ARG A 47 4.12 1.67 -7.11
C ARG A 47 5.19 1.31 -6.09
N VAL A 48 5.19 0.05 -5.64
CA VAL A 48 6.20 -0.51 -4.75
C VAL A 48 7.00 -1.55 -5.53
N CYS A 49 8.32 -1.43 -5.54
CA CYS A 49 9.22 -2.33 -6.27
C CYS A 49 10.16 -3.07 -5.30
N ARG A 50 10.64 -4.25 -5.73
CA ARG A 50 11.59 -5.08 -4.97
C ARG A 50 11.06 -5.50 -3.59
N ILE A 51 9.78 -5.80 -3.50
CA ILE A 51 9.14 -6.29 -2.28
C ILE A 51 9.81 -7.60 -1.85
N LYS A 52 10.16 -7.69 -0.56
CA LYS A 52 10.71 -8.91 0.06
C LYS A 52 9.63 -9.72 0.78
N ASN A 53 8.72 -9.03 1.46
CA ASN A 53 7.61 -9.61 2.20
C ASN A 53 6.37 -8.74 1.92
N LEU A 54 5.30 -9.36 1.41
CA LEU A 54 4.03 -8.71 1.17
C LEU A 54 2.98 -9.30 2.11
N HIS A 55 2.30 -8.45 2.87
CA HIS A 55 1.15 -8.84 3.69
C HIS A 55 -0.07 -8.05 3.19
N LEU A 56 -1.11 -8.77 2.79
CA LEU A 56 -2.38 -8.20 2.35
C LEU A 56 -3.46 -8.61 3.33
N GLN A 57 -4.27 -7.65 3.75
CA GLN A 57 -5.39 -7.87 4.62
C GLN A 57 -6.64 -7.30 3.97
N ASP A 58 -7.71 -8.11 3.96
CA ASP A 58 -9.01 -7.75 3.44
C ASP A 58 -10.05 -8.01 4.54
N ASP A 59 -10.43 -6.96 5.24
CA ASP A 59 -11.38 -7.02 6.36
C ASP A 59 -12.84 -6.82 5.92
N ARG A 60 -13.13 -6.89 4.61
CA ARG A 60 -14.50 -6.75 4.12
C ARG A 60 -15.37 -7.83 4.73
N ARG A 61 -16.47 -7.40 5.37
CA ARG A 61 -17.56 -8.30 5.74
C ARG A 61 -18.36 -8.62 4.47
N ILE A 62 -18.03 -9.71 3.81
CA ILE A 62 -18.85 -10.25 2.73
C ILE A 62 -20.13 -10.78 3.37
N ARG A 63 -21.19 -9.97 3.37
CA ARG A 63 -22.54 -10.48 3.66
C ARG A 63 -22.99 -11.19 2.38
N GLY A 64 -23.10 -12.52 2.48
CA GLY A 64 -23.71 -13.36 1.45
C GLY A 64 -25.20 -13.12 1.33
#